data_AF-A0A5C6E7Z1-F1
#
_entry.id   AF-A0A5C6E7Z1-F1
#
_cell.length_a   1.000
_cell.length_b   1.000
_cell.length_c   1.000
_cell.angle_alpha   90.00
_cell.angle_beta   90.00
_cell.angle_gamma   90.00
#
_symmetry.space_group_name_H-M   'P 1'
#
loop_
_entity.id
_entity.type
_entity.pdbx_description
1 polymer ?
#
loop_
_entity_poly.entity_id
_entity_poly.type
_entity_poly.pdbx_seq_one_letter_code
_entity_poly.pdbx_strand_id
1 'polypeptide(L)'
;MRSTASFFNVVVAVVPDGDDRNGYESIAMRFAHLICILTVTCVATFAQETLPFNDAFETAAKDSERSATHPDVETPVARMMSLAYTDGLPAFDRVEIYAVSSLQRDPFGDEESRPRARGRTFPVRPYGTQADIHAHATVTGKGCQDLRTAWQALAFDRHGGAFCHYPAYGLRFYRDNQLFFETTICWKCRNFYLPTYDNEQRRFESSWHGFANDENAGNLLALLQRLSPHPQLDEDRRNDG
;
A
#
# COMPACT_ATOMS: atom_id res chain seq x y z
N MET A 1 4.69 22.58 39.14
CA MET A 1 3.32 22.08 39.35
C MET A 1 3.10 20.93 38.38
N ARG A 2 3.02 19.69 38.86
CA ARG A 2 2.81 18.48 38.04
C ARG A 2 1.32 18.14 38.10
N SER A 3 0.67 18.13 36.94
CA SER A 3 -0.73 17.70 36.79
C SER A 3 -0.74 16.25 36.34
N THR A 4 -1.24 15.36 37.19
CA THR A 4 -1.48 13.95 36.89
C THR A 4 -2.94 13.80 36.43
N ALA A 5 -3.14 13.41 35.18
CA ALA A 5 -4.47 13.07 34.66
C ALA A 5 -4.78 11.60 34.99
N SER A 6 -5.83 11.39 35.79
CA SER A 6 -6.43 10.08 36.03
C SER A 6 -7.39 9.73 34.89
N PHE A 7 -7.19 8.58 34.26
CA PHE A 7 -8.16 7.99 33.34
C PHE A 7 -9.12 7.07 34.14
N PHE A 8 -10.41 7.39 34.10
CA PHE A 8 -11.48 6.50 34.55
C PHE A 8 -11.82 5.53 33.42
N ASN A 9 -11.66 4.22 33.67
CA ASN A 9 -12.26 3.19 32.83
C ASN A 9 -13.73 3.00 33.24
N VAL A 10 -14.65 3.40 32.38
CA VAL A 10 -16.08 3.08 32.50
C VAL A 10 -16.29 1.70 31.88
N VAL A 11 -16.52 0.70 32.71
CA VAL A 11 -17.00 -0.62 32.28
C VAL A 11 -18.52 -0.54 32.17
N VAL A 12 -19.03 -0.56 30.94
CA VAL A 12 -20.47 -0.69 30.68
C VAL A 12 -20.84 -2.16 30.83
N ALA A 13 -21.53 -2.50 31.91
CA ALA A 13 -22.15 -3.80 32.08
C ALA A 13 -23.43 -3.86 31.24
N VAL A 14 -23.48 -4.80 30.29
CA VAL A 14 -24.70 -5.13 29.54
C VAL A 14 -25.58 -5.96 30.48
N VAL A 15 -26.73 -5.40 30.85
CA VAL A 15 -27.80 -6.09 31.58
C VAL A 15 -28.64 -6.86 30.54
N PRO A 16 -28.72 -8.20 30.60
CA PRO A 16 -29.68 -8.92 29.79
C PRO A 16 -31.09 -8.71 30.34
N ASP A 17 -31.98 -8.28 29.46
CA ASP A 17 -33.42 -8.18 29.70
C ASP A 17 -33.99 -9.61 29.78
N GLY A 18 -34.60 -9.95 30.90
CA GLY A 18 -35.07 -11.29 31.21
C GLY A 18 -36.58 -11.31 31.42
N ASP A 19 -37.29 -11.87 30.47
CA ASP A 19 -38.61 -12.49 30.67
C ASP A 19 -38.52 -13.91 30.15
N ASP A 20 -38.37 -14.88 31.06
CA ASP A 20 -39.23 -16.05 31.04
C ASP A 20 -39.02 -16.95 32.27
N ARG A 21 -40.15 -17.39 32.79
CA ARG A 21 -40.31 -18.19 34.00
C ARG A 21 -40.02 -19.66 33.71
N ASN A 22 -39.36 -20.32 34.67
CA ASN A 22 -39.48 -21.72 35.11
C ASN A 22 -38.13 -22.41 35.23
N GLY A 23 -37.84 -22.95 36.41
CA GLY A 23 -36.74 -23.88 36.61
C GLY A 23 -35.96 -23.63 37.88
N TYR A 24 -36.56 -24.02 39.00
CA TYR A 24 -35.86 -24.22 40.25
C TYR A 24 -34.77 -25.31 40.10
N GLU A 25 -33.67 -25.07 40.80
CA GLU A 25 -32.66 -26.02 41.27
C GLU A 25 -31.49 -26.45 40.37
N SER A 26 -30.30 -26.23 40.95
CA SER A 26 -29.03 -26.92 40.69
C SER A 26 -28.33 -26.55 39.39
N ILE A 27 -27.36 -25.63 39.47
CA ILE A 27 -26.05 -25.60 38.74
C ILE A 27 -25.25 -24.30 39.11
N ALA A 28 -25.63 -23.54 40.13
CA ALA A 28 -24.89 -22.33 40.55
C ALA A 28 -23.52 -22.57 41.23
N MET A 29 -22.98 -23.80 41.21
CA MET A 29 -21.78 -24.16 42.00
C MET A 29 -20.71 -24.93 41.22
N ARG A 30 -20.47 -24.59 39.94
CA ARG A 30 -19.34 -25.15 39.16
C ARG A 30 -18.54 -24.17 38.29
N PHE A 31 -18.81 -22.86 38.35
CA PHE A 31 -18.10 -21.87 37.52
C PHE A 31 -17.08 -20.99 38.28
N ALA A 32 -16.85 -21.23 39.57
CA ALA A 32 -15.91 -20.45 40.38
C ALA A 32 -14.49 -21.07 40.52
N HIS A 33 -14.16 -22.13 39.76
CA HIS A 33 -12.89 -22.86 39.90
C HIS A 33 -12.13 -23.07 38.59
N LEU A 34 -12.20 -22.10 37.66
CA LEU A 34 -11.31 -22.09 36.49
C LEU A 34 -10.75 -20.68 36.21
N ILE A 35 -10.48 -19.91 37.26
CA ILE A 35 -9.74 -18.65 37.22
C ILE A 35 -8.62 -18.75 38.27
N CYS A 36 -7.60 -19.59 38.02
CA CYS A 36 -6.33 -19.59 38.78
C CYS A 36 -5.35 -20.67 38.27
N ILE A 37 -4.98 -20.67 36.99
CA ILE A 37 -3.85 -21.50 36.54
C ILE A 37 -2.82 -20.64 35.79
N LEU A 38 -1.84 -20.22 36.59
CA LEU A 38 -0.41 -20.10 36.29
C LEU A 38 -0.02 -19.38 34.98
N THR A 39 0.20 -18.07 35.11
CA THR A 39 1.20 -17.34 34.34
C THR A 39 2.61 -17.72 34.82
N VAL A 40 3.18 -18.81 34.29
CA VAL A 40 4.63 -19.07 34.39
C VAL A 40 5.33 -18.20 33.36
N THR A 41 5.91 -17.10 33.81
CA THR A 41 6.81 -16.26 33.01
C THR A 41 8.20 -16.90 32.99
N CYS A 42 8.50 -17.66 31.93
CA CYS A 42 9.88 -18.03 31.62
C CYS A 42 10.61 -16.80 31.06
N VAL A 43 11.39 -16.13 31.92
CA VAL A 43 12.37 -15.13 31.49
C VAL A 43 13.57 -15.89 30.93
N ALA A 44 13.57 -16.14 29.62
CA ALA A 44 14.77 -16.60 28.93
C ALA A 44 15.70 -15.40 28.72
N THR A 45 16.68 -15.23 29.59
CA THR A 45 17.84 -14.37 29.36
C THR A 45 18.68 -14.95 28.23
N PHE A 46 18.47 -14.47 27.02
CA PHE A 46 19.41 -14.69 25.92
C PHE A 46 20.58 -13.73 26.10
N ALA A 47 21.72 -14.24 26.55
CA ALA A 47 23.00 -13.56 26.42
C ALA A 47 23.36 -13.54 24.93
N GLN A 48 23.20 -12.39 24.27
CA GLN A 48 23.73 -12.19 22.93
C GLN A 48 25.23 -11.92 23.07
N GLU A 49 26.05 -12.83 22.54
CA GLU A 49 27.48 -12.58 22.32
C GLU A 49 27.62 -11.38 21.38
N THR A 50 28.28 -10.33 21.87
CA THR A 50 28.66 -9.17 21.07
C THR A 50 29.77 -9.60 20.11
N LEU A 51 29.40 -10.03 18.91
CA LEU A 51 30.36 -10.14 17.82
C LEU A 51 30.79 -8.72 17.40
N PRO A 52 32.10 -8.49 17.18
CA PRO A 52 32.60 -7.19 16.77
C PRO A 52 31.99 -6.78 15.42
N PHE A 53 31.16 -5.74 15.47
CA PHE A 53 30.50 -5.13 14.32
C PHE A 53 31.50 -4.20 13.63
N ASN A 54 32.51 -4.75 12.96
CA ASN A 54 33.40 -3.96 12.09
C ASN A 54 33.72 -4.73 10.80
N ASP A 55 33.68 -3.98 9.69
CA ASP A 55 34.35 -4.24 8.40
C ASP A 55 33.66 -5.07 7.30
N ALA A 56 32.38 -5.42 7.40
CA ALA A 56 31.68 -6.05 6.25
C ALA A 56 30.91 -5.08 5.34
N PHE A 57 30.75 -3.80 5.72
CA PHE A 57 29.94 -2.83 4.97
C PHE A 57 30.74 -1.84 4.11
N GLU A 58 32.07 -1.79 4.23
CA GLU A 58 32.88 -0.82 3.48
C GLU A 58 33.24 -1.26 2.06
N THR A 59 33.16 -2.55 1.73
CA THR A 59 33.67 -3.08 0.45
C THR A 59 32.64 -3.16 -0.68
N ALA A 60 31.35 -2.92 -0.41
CA ALA A 60 30.31 -2.97 -1.44
C ALA A 60 30.00 -1.60 -2.09
N ALA A 61 30.66 -0.53 -1.67
CA ALA A 61 30.34 0.84 -2.10
C ALA A 61 31.10 1.33 -3.35
N LYS A 62 31.97 0.53 -3.99
CA LYS A 62 32.91 1.04 -5.00
C LYS A 62 32.54 0.88 -6.47
N ASP A 63 31.52 0.09 -6.84
CA ASP A 63 31.30 -0.24 -8.27
C ASP A 63 29.95 0.25 -8.86
N SER A 64 29.32 1.27 -8.27
CA SER A 64 28.05 1.82 -8.80
C SER A 64 28.11 3.34 -9.01
N GLU A 65 29.12 3.79 -9.75
CA GLU A 65 29.20 5.19 -10.17
C GLU A 65 28.37 5.40 -11.46
N ARG A 66 27.04 5.27 -11.33
CA ARG A 66 26.11 5.84 -12.31
C ARG A 66 25.71 7.22 -11.81
N SER A 67 26.46 8.22 -12.25
CA SER A 67 26.21 9.64 -11.97
C SER A 67 24.86 10.06 -12.56
N ALA A 68 23.80 9.98 -11.75
CA ALA A 68 22.59 10.75 -11.96
C ALA A 68 22.75 12.03 -11.14
N THR A 69 22.83 13.16 -11.82
CA THR A 69 22.82 14.52 -11.25
C THR A 69 21.45 14.84 -10.64
N HIS A 70 21.07 14.12 -9.59
CA HIS A 70 19.96 14.52 -8.73
C HIS A 70 20.53 15.07 -7.42
N PRO A 71 20.43 16.38 -7.19
CA PRO A 71 20.85 16.99 -5.95
C PRO A 71 19.75 16.77 -4.92
N ASP A 72 19.70 15.60 -4.28
CA ASP A 72 19.07 15.47 -2.98
C ASP A 72 19.50 14.16 -2.32
N VAL A 73 20.13 14.29 -1.16
CA VAL A 73 20.38 13.16 -0.27
C VAL A 73 19.01 12.68 0.19
N GLU A 74 18.55 11.55 -0.33
CA GLU A 74 17.27 10.94 0.06
C GLU A 74 17.22 10.86 1.60
N THR A 75 16.25 11.56 2.21
CA THR A 75 16.13 11.54 3.67
C THR A 75 15.79 10.12 4.14
N PRO A 76 16.22 9.70 5.34
CA PRO A 76 15.85 8.38 5.88
C PRO A 76 14.33 8.13 5.90
N VAL A 77 13.54 9.19 6.09
CA VAL A 77 12.06 9.13 6.07
C VAL A 77 11.56 8.84 4.65
N ALA A 78 12.05 9.55 3.64
CA ALA A 78 11.68 9.31 2.24
C ALA A 78 12.02 7.87 1.82
N ARG A 79 13.22 7.39 2.20
CA ARG A 79 13.66 6.02 1.95
C ARG A 79 12.75 4.99 2.62
N MET A 80 12.42 5.20 3.89
CA MET A 80 11.52 4.31 4.64
C MET A 80 10.13 4.27 4.02
N MET A 81 9.59 5.42 3.62
CA MET A 81 8.29 5.52 2.96
C MET A 81 8.30 4.79 1.61
N SER A 82 9.30 5.01 0.77
CA SER A 82 9.45 4.30 -0.50
C SER A 82 9.46 2.79 -0.26
N LEU A 83 10.31 2.29 0.65
CA LEU A 83 10.39 0.87 0.97
C LEU A 83 9.05 0.30 1.47
N ALA A 84 8.30 1.05 2.29
CA ALA A 84 7.02 0.60 2.84
C ALA A 84 5.94 0.40 1.76
N TYR A 85 6.06 1.04 0.61
CA TYR A 85 5.12 0.87 -0.51
C TYR A 85 5.70 0.11 -1.70
N THR A 86 6.97 -0.28 -1.65
CA THR A 86 7.65 -1.11 -2.67
C THR A 86 7.97 -2.49 -2.11
N ASP A 87 9.24 -2.75 -1.81
CA ASP A 87 9.81 -4.02 -1.38
C ASP A 87 9.20 -4.50 -0.06
N GLY A 88 8.93 -3.55 0.83
CA GLY A 88 8.36 -3.77 2.15
C GLY A 88 6.84 -3.72 2.21
N LEU A 89 6.14 -3.76 1.06
CA LEU A 89 4.68 -3.63 1.03
C LEU A 89 3.99 -4.58 2.03
N PRO A 90 3.31 -4.07 3.08
CA PRO A 90 2.63 -4.89 4.06
C PRO A 90 1.50 -5.72 3.46
N ALA A 91 1.04 -6.74 4.19
CA ALA A 91 -0.14 -7.50 3.78
C ALA A 91 -1.39 -6.60 3.71
N PHE A 92 -2.25 -6.80 2.74
CA PHE A 92 -3.54 -6.15 2.63
C PHE A 92 -4.61 -7.22 2.42
N ASP A 93 -5.84 -6.95 2.87
CA ASP A 93 -6.94 -7.93 2.82
C ASP A 93 -7.87 -7.73 1.61
N ARG A 94 -7.82 -6.53 1.02
CA ARG A 94 -8.57 -6.16 -0.17
C ARG A 94 -7.76 -5.23 -1.06
N VAL A 95 -7.86 -5.44 -2.36
CA VAL A 95 -7.41 -4.48 -3.37
C VAL A 95 -8.52 -4.24 -4.38
N GLU A 96 -8.75 -2.97 -4.71
CA GLU A 96 -9.59 -2.59 -5.84
C GLU A 96 -8.69 -2.27 -7.03
N ILE A 97 -8.99 -2.90 -8.16
CA ILE A 97 -8.26 -2.77 -9.42
C ILE A 97 -9.19 -2.09 -10.40
N TYR A 98 -8.74 -0.99 -10.99
CA TYR A 98 -9.48 -0.21 -11.97
C TYR A 98 -8.74 -0.25 -13.30
N ALA A 99 -9.37 -0.77 -14.34
CA ALA A 99 -8.91 -0.56 -15.71
C ALA A 99 -9.25 0.89 -16.10
N VAL A 100 -8.24 1.69 -16.38
CA VAL A 100 -8.38 3.13 -16.58
C VAL A 100 -7.72 3.58 -17.86
N SER A 101 -8.22 4.66 -18.46
CA SER A 101 -7.42 5.38 -19.45
C SER A 101 -7.48 6.88 -19.22
N SER A 102 -6.32 7.52 -19.38
CA SER A 102 -6.25 8.96 -19.43
C SER A 102 -6.45 9.41 -20.87
N LEU A 103 -7.22 10.50 -21.06
CA LEU A 103 -7.10 11.25 -22.29
C LEU A 103 -5.62 11.66 -22.42
N GLN A 104 -5.01 11.38 -23.56
CA GLN A 104 -3.76 12.02 -23.95
C GLN A 104 -4.05 13.50 -24.17
N ARG A 105 -4.21 14.25 -23.08
CA ARG A 105 -4.19 15.70 -23.11
C ARG A 105 -2.74 16.13 -23.07
N ASP A 106 -2.43 17.16 -23.87
CA ASP A 106 -1.21 17.90 -23.71
C ASP A 106 -1.17 18.48 -22.28
N PRO A 107 -0.20 18.10 -21.43
CA PRO A 107 -0.08 18.64 -20.07
C PRO A 107 0.18 20.16 -20.05
N PHE A 108 0.55 20.75 -21.19
CA PHE A 108 0.75 22.18 -21.37
C PHE A 108 -0.41 22.87 -22.12
N GLY A 109 -1.48 22.14 -22.44
CA GLY A 109 -2.66 22.70 -23.10
C GLY A 109 -3.56 23.46 -22.12
N ASP A 110 -4.05 24.64 -22.50
CA ASP A 110 -4.95 25.49 -21.71
C ASP A 110 -6.39 24.94 -21.57
N GLU A 111 -6.61 23.66 -21.87
CA GLU A 111 -7.95 23.07 -21.87
C GLU A 111 -8.40 22.75 -20.45
N GLU A 112 -9.25 23.60 -19.87
CA GLU A 112 -9.80 23.40 -18.52
C GLU A 112 -10.35 21.98 -18.34
N SER A 113 -10.00 21.35 -17.22
CA SER A 113 -10.53 20.06 -16.81
C SER A 113 -12.00 20.22 -16.44
N ARG A 114 -12.91 19.80 -17.32
CA ARG A 114 -14.34 19.75 -17.00
C ARG A 114 -14.56 18.79 -15.83
N PRO A 115 -15.35 19.16 -14.81
CA PRO A 115 -15.71 18.25 -13.73
C PRO A 115 -16.39 17.00 -14.30
N ARG A 116 -15.77 15.84 -14.13
CA ARG A 116 -16.36 14.56 -14.52
C ARG A 116 -17.28 14.06 -13.42
N ALA A 117 -18.34 13.33 -13.81
CA ALA A 117 -19.30 12.78 -12.87
C ALA A 117 -18.59 11.89 -11.82
N ARG A 118 -18.93 12.07 -10.54
CA ARG A 118 -18.37 11.30 -9.43
C ARG A 118 -18.52 9.80 -9.69
N GLY A 119 -17.49 9.03 -9.35
CA GLY A 119 -17.50 7.57 -9.46
C GLY A 119 -17.18 7.00 -10.85
N ARG A 120 -16.91 7.86 -11.85
CA ARG A 120 -16.49 7.42 -13.20
C ARG A 120 -14.99 7.64 -13.46
N THR A 121 -14.27 8.21 -12.49
CA THR A 121 -12.87 8.56 -12.67
C THR A 121 -11.99 8.06 -11.54
N PHE A 122 -10.71 7.87 -11.88
CA PHE A 122 -9.65 7.52 -10.96
C PHE A 122 -8.62 8.66 -10.90
N PRO A 123 -8.18 9.09 -9.70
CA PRO A 123 -7.24 10.19 -9.57
C PRO A 123 -5.84 9.79 -10.06
N VAL A 124 -5.25 10.64 -10.90
CA VAL A 124 -3.88 10.51 -11.38
C VAL A 124 -3.03 11.60 -10.72
N ARG A 125 -2.12 11.17 -9.84
CA ARG A 125 -1.25 12.06 -9.06
C ARG A 125 0.18 12.06 -9.62
N PRO A 126 0.98 13.10 -9.35
CA PRO A 126 0.65 14.34 -8.66
C PRO A 126 -0.02 15.39 -9.58
N TYR A 127 -0.25 15.10 -10.86
CA TYR A 127 -0.78 16.07 -11.84
C TYR A 127 -2.21 16.56 -11.58
N GLY A 128 -2.91 16.00 -10.58
CA GLY A 128 -4.30 16.38 -10.27
C GLY A 128 -5.30 16.02 -11.37
N THR A 129 -4.88 15.20 -12.34
CA THR A 129 -5.72 14.77 -13.46
C THR A 129 -6.57 13.57 -13.07
N GLN A 130 -7.51 13.21 -13.94
CA GLN A 130 -8.47 12.14 -13.73
C GLN A 130 -8.46 11.21 -14.94
N ALA A 131 -8.34 9.90 -14.71
CA ALA A 131 -8.50 8.88 -15.75
C ALA A 131 -9.94 8.36 -15.76
N ASP A 132 -10.48 8.01 -16.92
CA ASP A 132 -11.78 7.33 -17.02
C ASP A 132 -11.66 5.89 -16.56
N ILE A 133 -12.62 5.42 -15.76
CA ILE A 133 -12.71 4.03 -15.33
C ILE A 133 -13.55 3.25 -16.35
N HIS A 134 -12.99 2.16 -16.88
CA HIS A 134 -13.65 1.26 -17.83
C HIS A 134 -14.11 -0.04 -17.19
N ALA A 135 -13.33 -0.57 -16.26
CA ALA A 135 -13.67 -1.77 -15.50
C ALA A 135 -13.16 -1.65 -14.06
N HIS A 136 -13.78 -2.41 -13.16
CA HIS A 136 -13.42 -2.46 -11.75
C HIS A 136 -13.55 -3.90 -11.25
N ALA A 137 -12.55 -4.36 -10.50
CA ALA A 137 -12.57 -5.62 -9.79
C ALA A 137 -12.14 -5.43 -8.34
N THR A 138 -12.79 -6.15 -7.43
CA THR A 138 -12.38 -6.25 -6.02
C THR A 138 -11.76 -7.62 -5.79
N VAL A 139 -10.52 -7.65 -5.30
CA VAL A 139 -9.76 -8.88 -5.04
C VAL A 139 -9.50 -9.00 -3.55
N THR A 140 -9.65 -10.22 -3.02
CA THR A 140 -9.44 -10.56 -1.61
C THR A 140 -8.69 -11.90 -1.49
N GLY A 141 -8.29 -12.29 -0.28
CA GLY A 141 -7.71 -13.60 -0.01
C GLY A 141 -6.42 -13.87 -0.81
N LYS A 142 -6.33 -15.05 -1.45
CA LYS A 142 -5.13 -15.47 -2.20
C LYS A 142 -4.72 -14.45 -3.27
N GLY A 143 -5.68 -13.81 -3.94
CA GLY A 143 -5.38 -12.83 -4.98
C GLY A 143 -4.63 -11.59 -4.45
N CYS A 144 -4.87 -11.20 -3.19
CA CYS A 144 -4.09 -10.13 -2.55
C CYS A 144 -2.63 -10.54 -2.33
N GLN A 145 -2.40 -11.78 -1.88
CA GLN A 145 -1.05 -12.31 -1.70
C GLN A 145 -0.31 -12.45 -3.03
N ASP A 146 -0.97 -12.93 -4.07
CA ASP A 146 -0.40 -13.03 -5.41
C ASP A 146 -0.02 -11.63 -5.94
N LEU A 147 -0.91 -10.64 -5.79
CA LEU A 147 -0.64 -9.27 -6.23
C LEU A 147 0.49 -8.61 -5.44
N ARG A 148 0.50 -8.77 -4.11
CA ARG A 148 1.58 -8.29 -3.25
C ARG A 148 2.92 -8.87 -3.68
N THR A 149 2.96 -10.18 -3.93
CA THR A 149 4.19 -10.89 -4.32
C THR A 149 4.69 -10.39 -5.68
N ALA A 150 3.80 -10.24 -6.67
CA ALA A 150 4.16 -9.69 -7.97
C ALA A 150 4.64 -8.22 -7.88
N TRP A 151 4.01 -7.41 -7.04
CA TRP A 151 4.42 -6.03 -6.79
C TRP A 151 5.81 -5.94 -6.15
N GLN A 152 6.05 -6.69 -5.08
CA GLN A 152 7.34 -6.73 -4.38
C GLN A 152 8.48 -7.28 -5.25
N ALA A 153 8.17 -8.00 -6.33
CA ALA A 153 9.15 -8.52 -7.28
C ALA A 153 9.61 -7.49 -8.34
N LEU A 154 8.96 -6.33 -8.46
CA LEU A 154 9.39 -5.31 -9.40
C LEU A 154 10.80 -4.80 -9.07
N ALA A 155 11.64 -4.62 -10.08
CA ALA A 155 12.89 -3.87 -9.93
C ALA A 155 12.58 -2.36 -9.95
N PHE A 156 12.39 -1.78 -8.76
CA PHE A 156 12.03 -0.37 -8.60
C PHE A 156 13.19 0.58 -8.92
N ASP A 157 12.86 1.69 -9.59
CA ASP A 157 13.74 2.82 -9.82
C ASP A 157 13.19 4.05 -9.09
N ARG A 158 13.75 4.37 -7.93
CA ARG A 158 13.26 5.48 -7.08
C ARG A 158 13.40 6.85 -7.70
N HIS A 159 14.26 7.00 -8.70
CA HIS A 159 14.50 8.26 -9.40
C HIS A 159 14.00 8.22 -10.86
N GLY A 160 13.41 7.09 -11.26
CA GLY A 160 12.85 6.89 -12.58
C GLY A 160 11.42 7.44 -12.69
N GLY A 161 11.04 7.83 -13.91
CA GLY A 161 9.62 7.96 -14.27
C GLY A 161 9.09 9.35 -14.61
N ALA A 162 9.90 10.32 -15.01
CA ALA A 162 9.40 11.67 -15.30
C ALA A 162 9.36 11.98 -16.81
N PHE A 163 8.30 11.61 -17.54
CA PHE A 163 7.96 12.23 -18.84
C PHE A 163 6.47 12.09 -19.21
N CYS A 164 5.89 10.90 -19.10
CA CYS A 164 4.47 10.65 -19.39
C CYS A 164 3.80 9.81 -18.30
N HIS A 165 2.51 9.98 -18.09
CA HIS A 165 1.75 9.08 -17.22
C HIS A 165 0.35 8.82 -17.80
N TYR A 166 0.28 7.80 -18.66
CA TYR A 166 -0.95 7.28 -19.25
C TYR A 166 -1.25 5.94 -18.59
N PRO A 167 -1.90 5.92 -17.43
CA PRO A 167 -2.10 4.71 -16.70
C PRO A 167 -3.09 3.81 -17.41
N ALA A 168 -2.81 2.51 -17.39
CA ALA A 168 -3.77 1.47 -17.75
C ALA A 168 -4.50 0.93 -16.52
N TYR A 169 -3.88 1.02 -15.34
CA TYR A 169 -4.47 0.53 -14.10
C TYR A 169 -4.32 1.54 -12.96
N GLY A 170 -5.40 1.71 -12.22
CA GLY A 170 -5.42 2.32 -10.88
C GLY A 170 -5.63 1.26 -9.82
N LEU A 171 -4.91 1.36 -8.71
CA LEU A 171 -4.97 0.41 -7.60
C LEU A 171 -5.28 1.14 -6.29
N ARG A 172 -6.17 0.54 -5.47
CA ARG A 172 -6.39 0.94 -4.08
C ARG A 172 -6.22 -0.26 -3.17
N PHE A 173 -5.29 -0.17 -2.24
CA PHE A 173 -4.98 -1.23 -1.28
C PHE A 173 -5.66 -0.92 0.04
N TYR A 174 -6.30 -1.91 0.65
CA TYR A 174 -7.02 -1.76 1.90
C TYR A 174 -6.56 -2.79 2.95
N ARG A 175 -6.56 -2.35 4.20
CA ARG A 175 -6.43 -3.21 5.38
C ARG A 175 -7.46 -2.79 6.40
N ASP A 176 -8.25 -3.73 6.93
CA ASP A 176 -9.29 -3.49 7.92
C ASP A 176 -10.27 -2.37 7.49
N ASN A 177 -10.68 -2.39 6.21
CA ASN A 177 -11.50 -1.36 5.56
C ASN A 177 -10.87 0.06 5.47
N GLN A 178 -9.61 0.24 5.87
CA GLN A 178 -8.90 1.50 5.73
C GLN A 178 -8.07 1.50 4.44
N LEU A 179 -8.12 2.60 3.68
CA LEU A 179 -7.27 2.79 2.51
C LEU A 179 -5.82 2.91 2.97
N PHE A 180 -5.01 1.93 2.61
CA PHE A 180 -3.59 1.88 2.93
C PHE A 180 -2.77 2.77 1.98
N PHE A 181 -2.93 2.58 0.66
CA PHE A 181 -2.49 3.56 -0.35
C PHE A 181 -3.21 3.37 -1.69
N GLU A 182 -3.09 4.37 -2.54
CA GLU A 182 -3.63 4.45 -3.89
C GLU A 182 -2.50 4.77 -4.86
N THR A 183 -2.50 4.16 -6.04
CA THR A 183 -1.52 4.48 -7.11
C THR A 183 -2.13 4.24 -8.49
N THR A 184 -1.55 4.86 -9.51
CA THR A 184 -1.76 4.50 -10.91
C THR A 184 -0.44 4.08 -11.53
N ILE A 185 -0.49 3.12 -12.45
CA ILE A 185 0.70 2.56 -13.08
C ILE A 185 0.61 2.81 -14.58
N CYS A 186 1.68 3.33 -15.18
CA CYS A 186 1.82 3.49 -16.61
C CYS A 186 2.87 2.52 -17.12
N TRP A 187 2.47 1.61 -18.02
CA TRP A 187 3.38 0.63 -18.61
C TRP A 187 4.25 1.22 -19.72
N LYS A 188 3.76 2.26 -20.40
CA LYS A 188 4.52 2.96 -21.45
C LYS A 188 5.75 3.67 -20.89
N CYS A 189 5.58 4.43 -19.81
CA CYS A 189 6.68 5.17 -19.17
C CYS A 189 7.27 4.45 -17.96
N ARG A 190 6.71 3.28 -17.59
CA ARG A 190 7.16 2.41 -16.50
C ARG A 190 7.29 3.16 -15.19
N ASN A 191 6.23 3.89 -14.86
CA ASN A 191 6.19 4.73 -13.68
C ASN A 191 4.85 4.63 -12.97
N PHE A 192 4.87 5.02 -11.71
CA PHE A 192 3.75 5.06 -10.79
C PHE A 192 4.07 6.10 -9.71
N TYR A 193 3.08 6.45 -8.89
CA TYR A 193 3.31 7.37 -7.78
C TYR A 193 3.20 6.67 -6.43
N LEU A 194 3.96 7.13 -5.45
CA LEU A 194 3.89 6.68 -4.06
C LEU A 194 3.60 7.85 -3.12
N PRO A 195 2.94 7.59 -1.97
CA PRO A 195 2.85 8.57 -0.90
C PRO A 195 4.24 8.94 -0.38
N THR A 196 4.51 10.23 -0.25
CA THR A 196 5.70 10.77 0.40
C THR A 196 5.30 11.74 1.51
N TYR A 197 6.20 12.06 2.41
CA TYR A 197 5.96 13.06 3.46
C TYR A 197 6.91 14.24 3.27
N ASP A 198 6.34 15.41 3.00
CA ASP A 198 7.08 16.67 2.95
C ASP A 198 7.28 17.15 4.40
N ASN A 199 8.53 17.13 4.88
CA ASN A 199 8.88 17.56 6.23
C ASN A 199 8.73 19.06 6.45
N GLU A 200 8.92 19.87 5.41
CA GLU A 200 8.83 21.33 5.48
C GLU A 200 7.36 21.76 5.56
N GLN A 201 6.53 21.20 4.68
CA GLN A 201 5.09 21.49 4.62
C GLN A 201 4.26 20.66 5.61
N ARG A 202 4.88 19.66 6.27
CA ARG A 202 4.25 18.75 7.23
C ARG A 202 2.99 18.08 6.67
N ARG A 203 3.06 17.61 5.43
CA ARG A 203 1.93 16.99 4.74
C ARG A 203 2.35 15.82 3.88
N PHE A 204 1.42 14.91 3.63
CA PHE A 204 1.62 13.85 2.65
C PHE A 204 1.44 14.37 1.23
N GLU A 205 2.35 13.99 0.35
CA GLU A 205 2.34 14.29 -1.08
C GLU A 205 2.45 13.00 -1.89
N SER A 206 2.63 13.12 -3.21
CA SER A 206 2.85 11.98 -4.09
C SER A 206 4.09 12.22 -4.95
N SER A 207 5.02 11.28 -4.93
CA SER A 207 6.25 11.33 -5.73
C SER A 207 6.23 10.26 -6.82
N TRP A 208 6.90 10.55 -7.93
CA TRP A 208 7.11 9.59 -9.01
C TRP A 208 8.14 8.53 -8.63
N HIS A 209 7.86 7.31 -9.04
CA HIS A 209 8.76 6.17 -9.00
C HIS A 209 8.66 5.42 -10.33
N GLY A 210 9.74 4.74 -10.69
CA GLY A 210 9.86 3.93 -11.88
C GLY A 210 10.00 2.44 -11.56
N PHE A 211 9.94 1.62 -12.60
CA PHE A 211 10.31 0.20 -12.54
C PHE A 211 10.98 -0.24 -13.85
N ALA A 212 11.78 -1.32 -13.78
CA ALA A 212 12.43 -1.88 -14.95
C ALA A 212 11.42 -2.54 -15.92
N ASN A 213 11.76 -2.59 -17.21
CA ASN A 213 10.99 -3.36 -18.18
C ASN A 213 11.52 -4.79 -18.25
N ASP A 214 11.12 -5.62 -17.29
CA ASP A 214 11.60 -6.99 -17.15
C ASP A 214 10.45 -8.00 -17.04
N GLU A 215 10.80 -9.27 -16.80
CA GLU A 215 9.83 -10.35 -16.65
C GLU A 215 8.88 -10.12 -15.47
N ASN A 216 9.35 -9.50 -14.37
CA ASN A 216 8.51 -9.22 -13.21
C ASN A 216 7.45 -8.15 -13.53
N ALA A 217 7.82 -7.11 -14.28
CA ALA A 217 6.86 -6.13 -14.79
C ALA A 217 5.81 -6.78 -15.73
N GLY A 218 6.24 -7.71 -16.59
CA GLY A 218 5.35 -8.49 -17.44
C GLY A 218 4.39 -9.38 -16.64
N ASN A 219 4.90 -10.06 -15.61
CA ASN A 219 4.12 -10.93 -14.73
C ASN A 219 3.06 -10.14 -13.95
N LEU A 220 3.40 -8.95 -13.44
CA LEU A 220 2.43 -8.07 -12.80
C LEU A 220 1.35 -7.61 -13.79
N LEU A 221 1.71 -7.20 -15.01
CA LEU A 221 0.73 -6.81 -16.03
C LEU A 221 -0.23 -7.95 -16.35
N ALA A 222 0.29 -9.16 -16.58
CA ALA A 222 -0.52 -10.33 -16.90
C ALA A 222 -1.45 -10.71 -15.72
N LEU A 223 -0.99 -10.56 -14.48
CA LEU A 223 -1.83 -10.73 -13.30
C LEU A 223 -2.96 -9.70 -13.26
N LEU A 224 -2.68 -8.42 -13.49
CA LEU A 224 -3.69 -7.36 -13.51
C LEU A 224 -4.71 -7.57 -14.63
N GLN A 225 -4.27 -7.94 -15.84
CA GLN A 225 -5.16 -8.27 -16.96
C GLN A 225 -6.08 -9.45 -16.65
N ARG A 226 -5.58 -10.46 -15.95
CA ARG A 226 -6.40 -11.61 -15.52
C ARG A 226 -7.42 -11.22 -14.44
N LEU A 227 -7.04 -10.36 -13.50
CA LEU A 227 -7.91 -9.95 -12.39
C LEU A 227 -8.94 -8.88 -12.81
N SER A 228 -8.59 -8.02 -13.76
CA SER A 228 -9.44 -6.95 -14.29
C SER A 228 -9.10 -6.69 -15.76
N PRO A 229 -9.73 -7.40 -16.72
CA PRO A 229 -9.47 -7.21 -18.14
C PRO A 229 -9.64 -5.75 -18.57
N HIS A 230 -8.70 -5.23 -19.36
CA HIS A 230 -8.72 -3.86 -19.84
C HIS A 230 -9.25 -3.79 -21.27
N PRO A 231 -10.42 -3.18 -21.52
CA PRO A 231 -11.06 -3.25 -22.83
C PRO A 231 -10.22 -2.62 -23.95
N GLN A 232 -9.44 -1.58 -23.63
CA GLN A 232 -8.65 -0.85 -24.63
C GLN A 232 -7.21 -1.38 -24.83
N LEU A 233 -6.65 -2.17 -23.90
CA LEU A 233 -5.26 -2.65 -24.06
C LEU A 233 -5.16 -3.74 -25.15
N ASP A 234 -6.23 -4.49 -25.36
CA ASP A 234 -6.32 -5.50 -26.42
C ASP A 234 -6.54 -4.89 -27.80
N GLU A 235 -7.04 -3.66 -27.87
CA GLU A 235 -7.22 -2.91 -29.13
C GLU A 235 -5.89 -2.33 -29.60
N ASP A 236 -5.14 -1.68 -28.71
CA ASP A 236 -3.82 -1.10 -29.04
C ASP A 236 -2.85 -2.15 -29.58
N ARG A 237 -2.80 -3.33 -28.94
CA ARG A 237 -1.97 -4.46 -29.40
C ARG A 237 -2.32 -4.97 -30.81
N ARG A 238 -3.58 -4.87 -31.22
CA ARG A 238 -4.02 -5.29 -32.56
C ARG A 238 -3.68 -4.25 -33.62
N ASN A 239 -3.54 -2.99 -33.25
CA ASN A 239 -3.25 -1.90 -34.18
C ASN A 239 -1.75 -1.68 -34.39
N ASP A 240 -0.90 -2.14 -33.45
CA ASP A 240 0.56 -2.01 -33.51
C ASP A 240 1.28 -3.18 -34.23
N GLY A 241 0.55 -4.19 -34.72
CA GLY A 241 1.08 -5.36 -35.44
C GLY A 241 0.64 -5.41 -36.90
#